data_AF-A0A9E2TQU1-F1
#
_entry.id   AF-A0A9E2TQU1-F1
#
_cell.length_a   1.000
_cell.length_b   1.000
_cell.length_c   1.000
_cell.angle_alpha   90.00
_cell.angle_beta   90.00
_cell.angle_gamma   90.00
#
_symmetry.space_group_name_H-M   'P 1'
#
loop_
_entity.id
_entity.type
_entity.pdbx_description
1 polymer ?
#
loop_
_entity_poly.entity_id
_entity_poly.type
_entity_poly.pdbx_seq_one_letter_code
_entity_poly.pdbx_strand_id
1 'polypeptide(L)'
;MKKSLILLMFFLYQTAMNAQLANKIEITEDNKLIGLGTKYILPSSILQEDRPIIISLPVDYHEDQASYPVIYVLDGLENIKHTIGTIELLTASGLIPPMIIVGIESLDRSRDLTPSRGSQQINGGTGNAGIPQSGGASTFLRFMEEELIPFTELRYRTHSFRILEGHSFGGLFAVYTLMESPTNF
;
A
#
# COMPACT_ATOMS: atom_id res chain seq x y z
N MET A 1 -36.32 14.75 -6.10
CA MET A 1 -35.29 15.26 -7.05
C MET A 1 -34.10 15.95 -6.38
N LYS A 2 -34.28 16.95 -5.50
CA LYS A 2 -33.14 17.72 -4.92
C LYS A 2 -32.09 16.89 -4.14
N LYS A 3 -32.52 15.89 -3.36
CA LYS A 3 -31.60 15.01 -2.59
C LYS A 3 -30.73 14.11 -3.47
N SER A 4 -31.26 13.65 -4.60
CA SER A 4 -30.53 12.79 -5.56
C SER A 4 -29.45 13.55 -6.31
N LEU A 5 -29.66 14.85 -6.55
CA LEU A 5 -28.69 15.72 -7.22
C LEU A 5 -27.49 16.04 -6.32
N ILE A 6 -27.73 16.24 -5.01
CA ILE A 6 -26.67 16.49 -4.02
C ILE A 6 -25.76 15.25 -3.87
N LEU A 7 -26.35 14.06 -3.83
CA LEU A 7 -25.59 12.80 -3.72
C LEU A 7 -24.72 12.56 -4.98
N LEU A 8 -25.25 12.87 -6.16
CA LEU A 8 -24.52 12.77 -7.43
C LEU A 8 -23.37 13.78 -7.49
N MET A 9 -23.58 15.02 -7.04
CA MET A 9 -22.50 16.02 -6.99
C MET A 9 -21.41 15.66 -5.97
N PHE A 10 -21.77 15.04 -4.84
CA PHE A 10 -20.79 14.54 -3.86
C PHE A 10 -19.97 13.37 -4.43
N PHE A 11 -20.63 12.45 -5.14
CA PHE A 11 -19.95 11.34 -5.82
C PHE A 11 -19.00 11.81 -6.93
N LEU A 12 -19.47 12.76 -7.76
CA LEU A 12 -18.63 13.38 -8.79
C LEU A 12 -17.44 14.14 -8.19
N TYR A 13 -17.62 14.80 -7.05
CA TYR A 13 -16.55 15.49 -6.33
C TYR A 13 -15.50 14.52 -5.77
N GLN A 14 -15.94 13.39 -5.18
CA GLN A 14 -15.04 12.32 -4.72
C GLN A 14 -14.21 11.74 -5.86
N THR A 15 -14.85 11.44 -7.00
CA THR A 15 -14.12 10.94 -8.19
C THR A 15 -13.13 11.97 -8.76
N ALA A 16 -13.49 13.25 -8.74
CA ALA A 16 -12.62 14.33 -9.21
C ALA A 16 -11.42 14.56 -8.28
N MET A 17 -11.60 14.45 -6.96
CA MET A 17 -10.51 14.53 -5.99
C MET A 17 -9.51 13.37 -6.16
N ASN A 18 -10.00 12.14 -6.33
CA ASN A 18 -9.15 10.96 -6.54
C ASN A 18 -8.36 11.08 -7.87
N ALA A 19 -9.00 11.57 -8.93
CA ALA A 19 -8.32 11.85 -10.21
C ALA A 19 -7.29 13.00 -10.10
N GLN A 20 -7.57 14.03 -9.29
CA GLN A 20 -6.64 15.15 -9.07
C GLN A 20 -5.40 14.74 -8.26
N LEU A 21 -5.54 13.86 -7.26
CA LEU A 21 -4.41 13.30 -6.52
C LEU A 21 -3.50 12.45 -7.42
N ALA A 22 -4.09 11.61 -8.28
CA ALA A 22 -3.37 10.82 -9.26
C ALA A 22 -2.58 11.68 -10.28
N ASN A 23 -3.08 12.87 -10.60
CA ASN A 23 -2.45 13.82 -11.53
C ASN A 23 -1.47 14.81 -10.87
N LYS A 24 -1.30 14.78 -9.53
CA LYS A 24 -0.50 15.78 -8.80
C LYS A 24 0.96 15.36 -8.57
N ILE A 25 1.34 14.16 -8.98
CA ILE A 25 2.70 13.68 -8.85
C ILE A 25 3.28 13.67 -10.26
N GLU A 26 4.23 14.56 -10.49
CA GLU A 26 4.96 14.63 -11.75
C GLU A 26 5.75 13.33 -11.92
N ILE A 27 5.32 12.53 -12.89
CA ILE A 27 6.02 11.31 -13.29
C ILE A 27 7.03 11.74 -14.35
N THR A 28 8.32 11.56 -14.06
CA THR A 28 9.39 11.78 -15.04
C THR A 28 9.38 10.67 -16.10
N GLU A 29 10.08 10.88 -17.22
CA GLU A 29 10.16 9.90 -18.32
C GLU A 29 10.70 8.52 -17.87
N ASP A 30 11.43 8.45 -16.74
CA ASP A 30 11.97 7.23 -16.14
C ASP A 30 11.08 6.64 -15.01
N ASN A 31 9.79 6.98 -14.98
CA ASN A 31 8.82 6.54 -13.96
C ASN A 31 9.18 6.95 -12.52
N LYS A 32 10.02 7.98 -12.32
CA LYS A 32 10.26 8.52 -10.98
C LYS A 32 9.16 9.50 -10.60
N LEU A 33 8.69 9.32 -9.39
CA LEU A 33 7.85 10.25 -8.67
C LEU A 33 8.79 11.10 -7.81
N ILE A 34 8.95 12.38 -8.17
CA ILE A 34 9.91 13.27 -7.51
C ILE A 34 9.67 13.27 -5.99
N GLY A 35 10.70 12.87 -5.24
CA GLY A 35 10.68 12.78 -3.77
C GLY A 35 9.95 11.56 -3.18
N LEU A 36 9.44 10.62 -4.00
CA LEU A 36 8.74 9.42 -3.51
C LEU A 36 9.44 8.12 -3.90
N GLY A 37 9.96 8.02 -5.11
CA GLY A 37 10.62 6.80 -5.59
C GLY A 37 10.20 6.44 -7.02
N THR A 38 10.41 5.19 -7.41
CA THR A 38 10.08 4.69 -8.75
C THR A 38 8.73 3.98 -8.73
N LYS A 39 7.84 4.36 -9.64
CA LYS A 39 6.56 3.70 -9.84
C LYS A 39 6.73 2.46 -10.73
N TYR A 40 6.11 1.37 -10.32
CA TYR A 40 5.97 0.16 -11.12
C TYR A 40 4.50 -0.23 -11.26
N ILE A 41 4.19 -0.91 -12.36
CA ILE A 41 2.94 -1.65 -12.53
C ILE A 41 3.32 -3.12 -12.52
N LEU A 42 2.93 -3.84 -11.47
CA LEU A 42 3.22 -5.26 -11.29
C LEU A 42 2.02 -6.09 -11.77
N PRO A 43 2.13 -6.83 -12.89
CA PRO A 43 1.08 -7.74 -13.31
C PRO A 43 0.94 -8.87 -12.29
N SER A 44 -0.27 -9.08 -11.76
CA SER A 44 -0.53 -10.13 -10.76
C SER A 44 -1.39 -11.24 -11.33
N SER A 45 -0.84 -12.46 -11.32
CA SER A 45 -1.59 -13.66 -11.64
C SER A 45 -2.49 -14.11 -10.49
N ILE A 46 -2.19 -13.71 -9.25
CA ILE A 46 -3.01 -14.05 -8.08
C ILE A 46 -4.24 -13.14 -7.99
N LEU A 47 -4.07 -11.85 -8.23
CA LEU A 47 -5.16 -10.87 -8.17
C LEU A 47 -5.94 -10.75 -9.48
N GLN A 48 -5.36 -11.24 -10.60
CA GLN A 48 -5.92 -11.08 -11.95
C GLN A 48 -6.08 -9.61 -12.36
N GLU A 49 -5.19 -8.75 -11.85
CA GLU A 49 -5.15 -7.32 -12.13
C GLU A 49 -3.72 -6.78 -12.03
N ASP A 50 -3.48 -5.66 -12.67
CA ASP A 50 -2.21 -4.93 -12.56
C ASP A 50 -2.17 -4.15 -11.24
N ARG A 51 -1.11 -4.33 -10.46
CA ARG A 51 -0.93 -3.68 -9.16
C ARG A 51 0.06 -2.53 -9.25
N PRO A 52 -0.37 -1.27 -9.06
CA PRO A 52 0.56 -0.15 -8.92
C PRO A 52 1.32 -0.25 -7.60
N ILE A 53 2.63 -0.07 -7.66
CA ILE A 53 3.50 0.01 -6.49
C ILE A 53 4.50 1.16 -6.66
N ILE A 54 5.02 1.66 -5.54
CA ILE A 54 6.08 2.68 -5.51
C ILE A 54 7.21 2.15 -4.65
N ILE A 55 8.44 2.18 -5.16
CA ILE A 55 9.62 1.76 -4.42
C ILE A 55 10.52 2.96 -4.18
N SER A 56 10.71 3.30 -2.90
CA SER A 56 11.65 4.32 -2.43
C SER A 56 12.91 3.65 -1.90
N LEU A 57 14.06 4.17 -2.32
CA LEU A 57 15.36 3.69 -1.87
C LEU A 57 15.93 4.68 -0.86
N PRO A 58 16.69 4.21 0.14
CA PRO A 58 17.39 5.11 1.04
C PRO A 58 18.41 5.97 0.26
N VAL A 59 18.70 7.16 0.78
CA VAL A 59 19.54 8.17 0.10
C VAL A 59 20.87 7.59 -0.38
N ASP A 60 21.52 6.77 0.45
CA ASP A 60 22.86 6.24 0.18
C ASP A 60 22.85 4.87 -0.53
N TYR A 61 21.69 4.43 -1.05
CA TYR A 61 21.55 3.10 -1.67
C TYR A 61 22.56 2.85 -2.80
N HIS A 62 23.00 3.87 -3.53
CA HIS A 62 23.96 3.67 -4.62
C HIS A 62 25.43 3.84 -4.19
N GLU A 63 25.67 4.24 -2.94
CA GLU A 63 27.00 4.55 -2.42
C GLU A 63 27.63 3.39 -1.65
N ASP A 64 26.81 2.43 -1.19
CA ASP A 64 27.28 1.23 -0.49
C ASP A 64 26.83 -0.08 -1.17
N GLN A 65 27.17 -1.20 -0.53
CA GLN A 65 26.73 -2.55 -0.92
C GLN A 65 25.90 -3.24 0.17
N ALA A 66 25.34 -2.46 1.10
CA ALA A 66 24.51 -2.97 2.18
C ALA A 66 23.19 -3.55 1.63
N SER A 67 22.63 -4.46 2.42
CA SER A 67 21.27 -4.95 2.30
C SER A 67 20.39 -4.20 3.30
N TYR A 68 19.22 -3.75 2.85
CA TYR A 68 18.34 -2.89 3.65
C TYR A 68 17.06 -3.62 4.07
N PRO A 69 16.59 -3.44 5.31
CA PRO A 69 15.24 -3.85 5.68
C PRO A 69 14.20 -3.25 4.75
N VAL A 70 13.06 -3.93 4.60
CA VAL A 70 11.99 -3.49 3.71
C VAL A 70 10.71 -3.23 4.51
N ILE A 71 10.16 -2.03 4.38
CA ILE A 71 8.83 -1.69 4.91
C ILE A 71 7.81 -1.67 3.77
N TYR A 72 6.80 -2.53 3.88
CA TYR A 72 5.66 -2.61 2.97
C TYR A 72 4.52 -1.76 3.55
N VAL A 73 4.15 -0.71 2.82
CA VAL A 73 3.20 0.34 3.24
C VAL A 73 1.90 0.14 2.48
N LEU A 74 0.83 -0.21 3.19
CA LEU A 74 -0.51 -0.31 2.63
C LEU A 74 -1.10 1.09 2.39
N ASP A 75 -2.03 1.19 1.44
CA ASP A 75 -2.54 2.48 0.95
C ASP A 75 -1.36 3.41 0.54
N GLY A 76 -0.44 2.84 -0.25
CA GLY A 76 0.90 3.36 -0.49
C GLY A 76 0.95 4.84 -0.86
N LEU A 77 0.09 5.32 -1.76
CA LEU A 77 0.13 6.67 -2.29
C LEU A 77 -0.24 7.69 -1.22
N GLU A 78 -1.18 7.32 -0.35
CA GLU A 78 -1.62 8.13 0.78
C GLU A 78 -0.54 8.17 1.87
N ASN A 79 0.16 7.05 2.10
CA ASN A 79 1.03 6.88 3.27
C ASN A 79 2.54 7.03 3.01
N ILE A 80 3.00 6.90 1.76
CA ILE A 80 4.43 6.82 1.44
C ILE A 80 5.18 8.11 1.78
N LYS A 81 4.57 9.29 1.60
CA LYS A 81 5.22 10.59 1.86
C LYS A 81 5.64 10.76 3.31
N HIS A 82 4.70 10.52 4.23
CA HIS A 82 5.00 10.66 5.64
C HIS A 82 5.87 9.51 6.15
N THR A 83 5.74 8.32 5.54
CA THR A 83 6.63 7.19 5.84
C THR A 83 8.07 7.53 5.50
N ILE A 84 8.36 8.01 4.27
CA ILE A 84 9.70 8.44 3.85
C ILE A 84 10.26 9.46 4.84
N GLY A 85 9.54 10.56 5.10
CA GLY A 85 10.04 11.60 6.01
C GLY A 85 10.29 11.09 7.43
N THR A 86 9.48 10.14 7.91
CA THR A 86 9.69 9.52 9.24
C THR A 86 10.94 8.64 9.25
N ILE A 87 11.11 7.80 8.23
CA ILE A 87 12.28 6.92 8.13
C ILE A 87 13.57 7.73 7.99
N GLU A 88 13.58 8.75 7.14
CA GLU A 88 14.73 9.64 6.96
C GLU A 88 15.10 10.36 8.26
N LEU A 89 14.11 10.92 8.97
CA LEU A 89 14.34 11.60 10.25
C LEU A 89 14.92 10.67 11.31
N LEU A 90 14.36 9.47 11.46
CA LEU A 90 14.82 8.49 12.45
C LEU A 90 16.19 7.91 12.09
N THR A 91 16.46 7.72 10.79
CA THR A 91 17.78 7.29 10.29
C THR A 91 18.84 8.34 10.54
N ALA A 92 18.58 9.61 10.20
CA ALA A 92 19.49 10.72 10.48
C ALA A 92 19.77 10.91 11.98
N SER A 93 18.82 10.50 12.84
CA SER A 93 18.97 10.49 14.29
C SER A 93 19.68 9.25 14.84
N GLY A 94 20.03 8.27 13.99
CA GLY A 94 20.67 7.01 14.37
C GLY A 94 19.77 6.05 15.15
N LEU A 95 18.44 6.22 15.10
CA LEU A 95 17.48 5.43 15.88
C LEU A 95 17.05 4.14 15.16
N ILE A 96 17.03 4.16 13.84
CA ILE A 96 16.72 3.00 12.99
C ILE A 96 17.71 2.97 11.80
N PRO A 97 17.92 1.81 11.15
CA PRO A 97 18.69 1.77 9.91
C PRO A 97 17.90 2.40 8.75
N PRO A 98 18.60 2.84 7.68
CA PRO A 98 17.95 3.14 6.39
C PRO A 98 17.19 1.92 5.87
N MET A 99 16.08 2.14 5.16
CA MET A 99 15.20 1.07 4.68
C MET A 99 14.71 1.33 3.26
N ILE A 100 14.41 0.25 2.54
CA ILE A 100 13.63 0.30 1.30
C ILE A 100 12.15 0.40 1.68
N ILE A 101 11.42 1.30 1.04
CA ILE A 101 9.99 1.51 1.29
C ILE A 101 9.22 1.07 0.04
N VAL A 102 8.28 0.15 0.21
CA VAL A 102 7.42 -0.36 -0.88
C VAL A 102 5.97 0.01 -0.58
N GLY A 103 5.46 1.06 -1.24
CA GLY A 103 4.06 1.46 -1.20
C GLY A 103 3.19 0.62 -2.14
N ILE A 104 2.05 0.14 -1.64
CA ILE A 104 1.16 -0.79 -2.35
C ILE A 104 -0.23 -0.17 -2.50
N GLU A 105 -0.73 -0.04 -3.74
CA GLU A 105 -2.07 0.48 -4.00
C GLU A 105 -3.14 -0.61 -4.05
N SER A 106 -4.09 -0.58 -3.11
CA SER A 106 -5.31 -1.39 -3.23
C SER A 106 -6.26 -0.78 -4.26
N LEU A 107 -6.66 -1.56 -5.27
CA LEU A 107 -7.67 -1.14 -6.26
C LEU A 107 -9.09 -1.33 -5.69
N ASP A 108 -9.27 -2.36 -4.87
CA ASP A 108 -10.45 -2.53 -4.01
C ASP A 108 -9.97 -2.77 -2.58
N ARG A 109 -9.85 -1.67 -1.83
CA ARG A 109 -9.37 -1.67 -0.44
C ARG A 109 -10.22 -2.52 0.49
N SER A 110 -11.53 -2.58 0.25
CA SER A 110 -12.43 -3.38 1.08
C SER A 110 -12.19 -4.86 0.86
N ARG A 111 -12.07 -5.29 -0.40
CA ARG A 111 -11.71 -6.67 -0.76
C ARG A 111 -10.34 -7.04 -0.21
N ASP A 112 -9.31 -6.26 -0.54
CA ASP A 112 -7.92 -6.63 -0.31
C ASP A 112 -7.56 -6.63 1.19
N LEU A 113 -8.13 -5.72 1.99
CA LEU A 113 -7.68 -5.49 3.37
C LEU A 113 -8.65 -6.03 4.44
N THR A 114 -9.63 -6.85 4.08
CA THR A 114 -10.54 -7.47 5.06
C THR A 114 -10.54 -9.00 4.95
N PRO A 115 -10.43 -9.72 6.08
CA PRO A 115 -10.27 -11.18 6.08
C PRO A 115 -11.58 -11.94 5.86
N SER A 116 -12.71 -11.32 6.14
CA SER A 116 -14.03 -11.93 6.00
C SER A 116 -15.01 -10.96 5.39
N ARG A 117 -16.05 -11.48 4.75
CA ARG A 117 -17.17 -10.67 4.26
C ARG A 117 -17.81 -9.93 5.42
N GLY A 118 -17.92 -8.62 5.31
CA GLY A 118 -18.62 -7.81 6.29
C GLY A 118 -20.09 -8.21 6.35
N SER A 119 -20.55 -8.67 7.51
CA SER A 119 -21.96 -9.04 7.71
C SER A 119 -22.84 -7.78 7.66
N GLN A 120 -24.14 -7.96 7.38
CA GLN A 120 -25.12 -6.88 7.45
C GLN A 120 -25.25 -6.25 8.86
N GLN A 121 -24.63 -6.84 9.88
CA GLN A 121 -24.68 -6.38 11.27
C GLN A 121 -23.44 -5.60 11.72
N ILE A 122 -22.47 -5.35 10.83
CA ILE A 122 -21.30 -4.54 11.19
C ILE A 122 -21.72 -3.07 11.23
N ASN A 123 -21.84 -2.53 12.45
CA ASN A 123 -22.00 -1.10 12.70
C ASN A 123 -20.66 -0.38 12.43
N GLY A 124 -20.30 -0.26 11.16
CA GLY A 124 -19.03 0.33 10.68
C GLY A 124 -19.21 1.52 9.73
N GLY A 125 -20.39 2.16 9.75
CA GLY A 125 -20.68 3.35 8.93
C GLY A 125 -21.47 3.10 7.64
N THR A 126 -21.74 1.84 7.26
CA THR A 126 -22.56 1.47 6.09
C THR A 126 -24.00 1.06 6.43
N GLY A 127 -24.38 1.07 7.71
CA GLY A 127 -25.68 0.56 8.18
C GLY A 127 -25.84 -0.94 7.89
N ASN A 128 -27.06 -1.39 7.60
CA ASN A 128 -27.35 -2.82 7.36
C ASN A 128 -26.80 -3.37 6.03
N ALA A 129 -26.01 -2.60 5.28
CA ALA A 129 -25.58 -2.96 3.93
C ALA A 129 -24.33 -3.86 3.89
N GLY A 130 -23.64 -4.05 5.02
CA GLY A 130 -22.34 -4.72 5.05
C GLY A 130 -21.25 -3.89 4.34
N ILE A 131 -20.12 -4.52 4.01
CA ILE A 131 -19.05 -3.90 3.22
C ILE A 131 -18.98 -4.65 1.88
N PRO A 132 -19.42 -4.05 0.75
CA PRO A 132 -19.34 -4.68 -0.55
C PRO A 132 -17.92 -5.19 -0.85
N GLN A 133 -17.83 -6.36 -1.50
CA GLN A 133 -16.58 -6.97 -2.00
C GLN A 133 -15.51 -7.35 -0.94
N SER A 134 -15.75 -7.11 0.36
CA SER A 134 -14.90 -7.55 1.47
C SER A 134 -14.62 -9.06 1.52
N GLY A 135 -13.53 -9.45 2.20
CA GLY A 135 -13.16 -10.85 2.46
C GLY A 135 -12.09 -11.43 1.54
N GLY A 136 -11.28 -10.59 0.88
CA GLY A 136 -10.23 -11.01 -0.05
C GLY A 136 -8.81 -11.00 0.52
N ALA A 137 -8.63 -10.79 1.83
CA ALA A 137 -7.29 -10.67 2.43
C ALA A 137 -6.40 -11.90 2.20
N SER A 138 -6.95 -13.11 2.16
CA SER A 138 -6.16 -14.31 1.87
C SER A 138 -5.52 -14.25 0.48
N THR A 139 -6.27 -13.82 -0.54
CA THR A 139 -5.75 -13.63 -1.90
C THR A 139 -4.73 -12.49 -1.94
N PHE A 140 -4.99 -11.39 -1.24
CA PHE A 140 -4.06 -10.26 -1.20
C PHE A 140 -2.75 -10.60 -0.47
N LEU A 141 -2.80 -11.35 0.63
CA LEU A 141 -1.61 -11.84 1.32
C LEU A 141 -0.77 -12.75 0.43
N ARG A 142 -1.41 -13.68 -0.30
CA ARG A 142 -0.72 -14.52 -1.28
C ARG A 142 -0.04 -13.72 -2.37
N PHE A 143 -0.69 -12.67 -2.88
CA PHE A 143 -0.04 -11.73 -3.81
C PHE A 143 1.22 -11.11 -3.19
N MET A 144 1.15 -10.67 -1.94
CA MET A 144 2.29 -10.06 -1.26
C MET A 144 3.46 -11.06 -1.14
N GLU A 145 3.18 -12.29 -0.75
CA GLU A 145 4.17 -13.33 -0.49
C GLU A 145 4.77 -13.97 -1.75
N GLU A 146 3.92 -14.27 -2.73
CA GLU A 146 4.32 -15.05 -3.92
C GLU A 146 4.76 -14.16 -5.09
N GLU A 147 4.35 -12.88 -5.13
CA GLU A 147 4.62 -11.98 -6.26
C GLU A 147 5.38 -10.71 -5.83
N LEU A 148 4.87 -9.96 -4.85
CA LEU A 148 5.44 -8.64 -4.51
C LEU A 148 6.79 -8.73 -3.78
N ILE A 149 6.90 -9.57 -2.75
CA ILE A 149 8.16 -9.78 -2.02
C ILE A 149 9.24 -10.27 -2.99
N PRO A 150 9.03 -11.34 -3.78
CA PRO A 150 10.00 -11.79 -4.78
C PRO A 150 10.35 -10.71 -5.82
N PHE A 151 9.37 -9.93 -6.27
CA PHE A 151 9.62 -8.82 -7.21
C PHE A 151 10.62 -7.81 -6.66
N THR A 152 10.48 -7.49 -5.37
CA THR A 152 11.33 -6.53 -4.65
C THR A 152 12.72 -7.11 -4.42
N GLU A 153 12.79 -8.33 -3.89
CA GLU A 153 14.06 -8.98 -3.53
C GLU A 153 14.94 -9.33 -4.74
N LEU A 154 14.34 -9.61 -5.89
CA LEU A 154 15.08 -9.86 -7.13
C LEU A 154 15.73 -8.58 -7.69
N ARG A 155 15.17 -7.40 -7.39
CA ARG A 155 15.59 -6.12 -7.98
C ARG A 155 16.50 -5.31 -7.06
N TYR A 156 16.37 -5.47 -5.75
CA TYR A 156 17.04 -4.64 -4.77
C TYR A 156 17.77 -5.46 -3.72
N ARG A 157 18.82 -4.86 -3.13
CA ARG A 157 19.57 -5.44 -2.02
C ARG A 157 18.77 -5.32 -0.75
N THR A 158 18.01 -6.36 -0.47
CA THR A 158 17.12 -6.45 0.69
C THR A 158 17.78 -7.26 1.81
N HIS A 159 17.44 -6.92 3.05
CA HIS A 159 17.69 -7.72 4.24
C HIS A 159 16.43 -8.57 4.53
N SER A 160 16.58 -9.70 5.22
CA SER A 160 15.45 -10.58 5.56
C SER A 160 14.47 -10.00 6.58
N PHE A 161 14.72 -8.79 7.09
CA PHE A 161 13.84 -8.13 8.06
C PHE A 161 12.83 -7.29 7.27
N ARG A 162 11.57 -7.69 7.34
CA ARG A 162 10.46 -7.04 6.65
C ARG A 162 9.56 -6.39 7.70
N ILE A 163 8.79 -5.40 7.30
CA ILE A 163 7.81 -4.73 8.14
C ILE A 163 6.56 -4.55 7.30
N LEU A 164 5.39 -4.85 7.85
CA LEU A 164 4.10 -4.50 7.26
C LEU A 164 3.48 -3.33 8.03
N GLU A 165 3.22 -2.24 7.34
CA GLU A 165 2.60 -1.03 7.89
C GLU A 165 1.22 -0.82 7.25
N GLY A 166 0.23 -0.55 8.11
CA GLY A 166 -1.14 -0.34 7.66
C GLY A 166 -2.02 0.30 8.72
N HIS A 167 -2.87 1.23 8.27
CA HIS A 167 -3.81 1.96 9.11
C HIS A 167 -5.27 1.60 8.78
N SER A 168 -6.18 1.65 9.77
CA SER A 168 -7.60 1.30 9.59
C SER A 168 -7.76 -0.15 9.06
N PHE A 169 -8.37 -0.40 7.88
CA PHE A 169 -8.37 -1.74 7.28
C PHE A 169 -6.96 -2.28 7.00
N GLY A 170 -5.98 -1.42 6.73
CA GLY A 170 -4.59 -1.86 6.66
C GLY A 170 -4.09 -2.46 7.97
N GLY A 171 -4.52 -1.91 9.12
CA GLY A 171 -4.20 -2.48 10.44
C GLY A 171 -4.93 -3.80 10.70
N LEU A 172 -6.19 -3.92 10.25
CA LEU A 172 -6.92 -5.19 10.25
C LEU A 172 -6.19 -6.25 9.41
N PHE A 173 -5.72 -5.88 8.22
CA PHE A 173 -4.93 -6.75 7.36
C PHE A 173 -3.57 -7.11 7.98
N ALA A 174 -2.91 -6.18 8.67
CA ALA A 174 -1.64 -6.44 9.35
C ALA A 174 -1.80 -7.47 10.48
N VAL A 175 -2.87 -7.35 11.29
CA VAL A 175 -3.20 -8.34 12.33
C VAL A 175 -3.57 -9.69 11.70
N TYR A 176 -4.34 -9.69 10.61
CA TYR A 176 -4.64 -10.90 9.86
C TYR A 176 -3.36 -11.59 9.36
N THR A 177 -2.43 -10.82 8.80
CA THR A 177 -1.13 -11.32 8.31
C THR A 177 -0.30 -11.91 9.45
N LEU A 178 -0.26 -11.27 10.62
CA LEU A 178 0.41 -11.81 11.80
C LEU A 178 -0.16 -13.19 12.22
N MET A 179 -1.47 -13.42 12.04
CA MET A 179 -2.11 -14.68 12.39
C MET A 179 -1.87 -15.78 11.35
N GLU A 180 -1.98 -15.46 10.07
CA GLU A 180 -1.91 -16.44 8.98
C GLU A 180 -0.47 -16.69 8.50
N SER A 181 0.42 -15.72 8.68
CA SER A 181 1.80 -15.74 8.19
C SER A 181 2.79 -15.07 9.14
N PRO A 182 2.96 -15.62 10.36
CA PRO A 182 3.71 -14.99 11.46
C PRO A 182 5.21 -14.81 11.21
N THR A 183 5.76 -15.34 10.11
CA THR A 183 7.20 -15.32 9.83
C THR A 183 7.57 -14.61 8.52
N ASN A 184 6.60 -14.16 7.73
CA ASN A 184 6.89 -13.52 6.44
C ASN A 184 7.11 -12.01 6.55
N PHE A 185 6.65 -11.40 7.63
CA PHE A 185 6.80 -9.98 7.98
C PHE A 185 7.27 -9.80 9.42
#